data_AF-A0A7Y5BW70-F1
#
_entry.id   AF-A0A7Y5BW70-F1
#
_cell.length_a   1.000
_cell.length_b   1.000
_cell.length_c   1.000
_cell.angle_alpha   90.00
_cell.angle_beta   90.00
_cell.angle_gamma   90.00
#
_symmetry.space_group_name_H-M   'P 1'
#
loop_
_entity.id
_entity.type
_entity.pdbx_description
1 polymer ?
#
loop_
_entity_poly.entity_id
_entity_poly.type
_entity_poly.pdbx_seq_one_letter_code
_entity_poly.pdbx_strand_id
1 'polypeptide(L)'
;MNISTVKINKDDFQIKILNCGQGQGDFTGSTGSSDGTSSTSGPEGVQFFVKNDTYSSFDILFLSDLVHSYHVIPGKNKITIPPGYYQYSYYACGELWVGNIHIAKKDEDMRIASCTSKSGRPDTGNNIEFKVKNLVGSKFAITLDGPQFYVLEVKAGTSTIFEVEKGYYTFQYYACGGLVTGEINLKDGVTLKTVNCAGD
;
A
#
# COMPACT_ATOMS: atom_id res chain seq x y z
N MET A 1 28.80 -0.83 -8.77
CA MET A 1 27.79 -1.88 -8.53
C MET A 1 26.76 -1.77 -9.65
N ASN A 2 26.68 -2.75 -10.55
CA ASN A 2 25.66 -2.76 -11.60
C ASN A 2 24.36 -3.27 -10.99
N ILE A 3 23.34 -2.41 -10.92
CA ILE A 3 21.99 -2.79 -10.51
C ILE A 3 21.31 -3.35 -11.75
N SER A 4 21.13 -4.67 -11.80
CA SER A 4 20.37 -5.34 -12.85
C SER A 4 18.88 -5.19 -12.55
N THR A 5 18.17 -4.38 -13.33
CA THR A 5 16.71 -4.26 -13.21
C THR A 5 16.05 -5.46 -13.89
N VAL A 6 15.50 -6.39 -13.11
CA VAL A 6 14.66 -7.48 -13.64
C VAL A 6 13.23 -6.96 -13.73
N LYS A 7 12.71 -6.83 -14.95
CA LYS A 7 11.28 -6.57 -15.17
C LYS A 7 10.53 -7.88 -15.01
N ILE A 8 9.72 -7.99 -13.96
CA ILE A 8 8.82 -9.14 -13.76
C ILE A 8 7.43 -8.72 -14.22
N ASN A 9 6.82 -9.54 -15.08
CA ASN A 9 5.50 -9.28 -15.63
C ASN A 9 4.42 -9.57 -14.57
N LYS A 10 3.36 -8.76 -14.52
CA LYS A 10 2.30 -8.86 -13.49
C LYS A 10 1.59 -10.22 -13.51
N ASP A 11 1.48 -10.83 -14.68
CA ASP A 11 0.81 -12.12 -14.89
C ASP A 11 1.71 -13.33 -14.58
N ASP A 12 3.03 -13.13 -14.46
CA ASP A 12 4.01 -14.18 -14.14
C ASP A 12 4.18 -14.40 -12.63
N PHE A 13 3.62 -13.51 -11.80
CA PHE A 13 3.72 -13.58 -10.35
C PHE A 13 2.53 -14.29 -9.72
N GLN A 14 2.52 -15.62 -9.81
CA GLN A 14 1.73 -16.43 -8.88
C GLN A 14 2.53 -16.50 -7.57
N ILE A 15 2.08 -15.78 -6.53
CA ILE A 15 2.46 -16.15 -5.17
C ILE A 15 1.83 -17.50 -4.92
N LYS A 16 2.56 -18.57 -5.27
CA LYS A 16 2.29 -19.88 -4.72
C LYS A 16 2.68 -19.77 -3.26
N ILE A 17 1.73 -19.37 -2.42
CA ILE A 17 1.82 -19.56 -0.97
C ILE A 17 2.06 -21.06 -0.83
N LEU A 18 3.31 -21.45 -0.60
CA LEU A 18 3.63 -22.80 -0.17
C LEU A 18 2.90 -22.93 1.15
N ASN A 19 1.79 -23.67 1.14
CA ASN A 19 1.15 -24.15 2.35
C ASN A 19 2.23 -24.88 3.14
N CYS A 20 2.86 -24.20 4.11
CA CYS A 20 3.60 -24.86 5.15
C CYS A 20 2.61 -25.81 5.83
N GLY A 21 2.95 -27.10 5.81
CA GLY A 21 2.05 -28.22 6.03
C GLY A 21 1.15 -28.07 7.25
N GLN A 22 -0.07 -28.60 7.09
CA GLN A 22 -1.05 -28.76 8.15
C GLN A 22 -0.45 -29.60 9.29
N GLY A 23 0.00 -28.93 10.34
CA GLY A 23 -0.04 -29.48 11.68
C GLY A 23 -1.44 -29.25 12.22
N GLN A 24 -2.29 -30.28 12.17
CA GLN A 24 -3.62 -30.28 12.77
C GLN A 24 -3.44 -30.27 14.31
N GLY A 25 -3.38 -29.07 14.89
CA GLY A 25 -3.40 -28.86 16.33
C GLY A 25 -4.77 -28.34 16.74
N ASP A 26 -5.55 -29.19 17.41
CA ASP A 26 -6.80 -28.81 18.06
C ASP A 26 -6.55 -27.65 19.05
N PHE A 27 -7.15 -26.49 18.76
CA PHE A 27 -7.15 -25.37 19.69
C PHE A 27 -8.25 -25.58 20.73
N THR A 28 -7.98 -26.44 21.71
CA THR A 28 -8.79 -26.50 22.93
C THR A 28 -8.22 -25.51 23.94
N GLY A 29 -9.02 -24.50 24.27
CA GLY A 29 -8.68 -23.51 25.30
C GLY A 29 -8.56 -24.18 26.66
N SER A 30 -7.35 -24.19 27.22
CA SER A 30 -7.08 -24.55 28.60
C SER A 30 -6.47 -23.37 29.33
N THR A 31 -7.18 -22.86 30.33
CA THR A 31 -6.69 -21.90 31.31
C THR A 31 -5.83 -22.66 32.33
N GLY A 32 -4.54 -22.83 32.01
CA GLY A 32 -3.55 -23.39 32.91
C GLY A 32 -2.56 -22.32 33.36
N SER A 33 -2.68 -21.88 34.61
CA SER A 33 -1.66 -21.10 35.30
C SER A 33 -0.45 -21.99 35.58
N SER A 34 0.73 -21.59 35.11
CA SER A 34 2.00 -22.10 35.61
C SER A 34 3.07 -21.02 35.46
N ASP A 35 3.52 -20.53 36.61
CA ASP A 35 4.68 -19.66 36.78
C ASP A 35 5.93 -20.36 36.26
N GLY A 36 6.57 -19.74 35.27
CA GLY A 36 7.77 -20.22 34.62
C GLY A 36 8.33 -19.12 33.72
N THR A 37 8.83 -18.05 34.33
CA THR A 37 9.45 -16.90 33.66
C THR A 37 10.79 -17.32 33.03
N SER A 38 10.73 -18.01 31.91
CA SER A 38 11.83 -18.09 30.94
C SER A 38 11.65 -16.98 29.93
N SER A 39 12.12 -15.79 30.28
CA SER A 39 12.26 -14.67 29.35
C SER A 39 13.38 -14.99 28.37
N THR A 40 13.07 -15.73 27.30
CA THR A 40 13.87 -15.69 26.08
C THR A 40 13.68 -14.30 25.49
N SER A 41 14.53 -13.37 25.91
CA SER A 41 14.63 -12.05 25.32
C SER A 41 15.00 -12.25 23.86
N GLY A 42 14.00 -12.19 22.97
CA GLY A 42 14.25 -12.09 21.55
C GLY A 42 15.21 -10.92 21.28
N PRO A 43 15.99 -10.97 20.19
CA PRO A 43 16.91 -9.90 19.86
C PRO A 43 16.15 -8.57 19.85
N GLU A 44 16.66 -7.62 20.63
CA GLU A 44 16.07 -6.28 20.74
C GLU A 44 16.01 -5.66 19.35
N GLY A 45 14.82 -5.26 18.91
CA GLY A 45 14.63 -4.67 17.58
C GLY A 45 15.39 -3.36 17.45
N VAL A 46 15.96 -3.10 16.27
CA VAL A 46 16.62 -1.84 15.95
C VAL A 46 15.64 -0.86 15.30
N GLN A 47 15.84 0.43 15.55
CA GLN A 47 15.07 1.48 14.89
C GLN A 47 15.66 1.77 13.51
N PHE A 48 14.82 1.59 12.49
CA PHE A 48 15.12 1.77 11.08
C PHE A 48 14.08 2.72 10.49
N PHE A 49 14.49 3.62 9.60
CA PHE A 49 13.55 4.56 8.98
C PHE A 49 13.32 4.26 7.52
N VAL A 50 12.06 4.31 7.10
CA VAL A 50 11.67 4.28 5.69
C VAL A 50 11.17 5.66 5.31
N LYS A 51 11.95 6.35 4.48
CA LYS A 51 11.54 7.60 3.85
C LYS A 51 10.80 7.28 2.55
N ASN A 52 9.48 7.37 2.61
CA ASN A 52 8.61 7.21 1.46
C ASN A 52 8.41 8.57 0.79
N ASP A 53 9.13 8.81 -0.30
CA ASP A 53 8.93 10.01 -1.11
C ASP A 53 7.83 9.83 -2.17
N THR A 54 7.12 8.69 -2.18
CA THR A 54 5.92 8.55 -3.00
C THR A 54 4.78 9.37 -2.40
N TYR A 55 3.72 9.54 -3.20
CA TYR A 55 2.52 10.26 -2.77
C TYR A 55 1.44 9.32 -2.23
N SER A 56 1.71 8.02 -2.10
CA SER A 56 0.74 7.02 -1.67
C SER A 56 1.27 6.21 -0.50
N SER A 57 0.35 5.70 0.33
CA SER A 57 0.66 4.69 1.32
C SER A 57 0.78 3.30 0.67
N PHE A 58 1.59 2.41 1.24
CA PHE A 58 1.67 1.00 0.82
C PHE A 58 2.26 0.13 1.93
N ASP A 59 2.09 -1.18 1.80
CA ASP A 59 2.75 -2.14 2.68
C ASP A 59 4.11 -2.56 2.11
N ILE A 60 5.14 -2.55 2.96
CA ILE A 60 6.45 -3.15 2.66
C ILE A 60 6.60 -4.46 3.44
N LEU A 61 7.06 -5.49 2.74
CA LEU A 61 7.38 -6.78 3.32
C LEU A 61 8.90 -6.91 3.45
N PHE A 62 9.38 -7.34 4.61
CA PHE A 62 10.75 -7.77 4.85
C PHE A 62 10.74 -9.27 5.16
N LEU A 63 11.46 -10.04 4.35
CA LEU A 63 11.54 -11.49 4.40
C LEU A 63 12.92 -11.91 4.90
N SER A 64 12.93 -12.64 6.01
CA SER A 64 14.06 -13.43 6.52
C SER A 64 13.55 -14.84 6.87
N ASP A 65 13.82 -15.32 8.08
CA ASP A 65 13.21 -16.52 8.65
C ASP A 65 11.73 -16.28 9.00
N LEU A 66 11.35 -15.01 9.18
CA LEU A 66 9.99 -14.54 9.41
C LEU A 66 9.62 -13.48 8.38
N VAL A 67 8.31 -13.28 8.18
CA VAL A 67 7.79 -12.19 7.35
C VAL A 67 7.36 -11.05 8.26
N HIS A 68 7.94 -9.87 8.03
CA HIS A 68 7.54 -8.64 8.69
C HIS A 68 6.83 -7.72 7.69
N SER A 69 5.64 -7.25 8.02
CA SER A 69 4.86 -6.32 7.17
C SER A 69 4.69 -4.99 7.89
N TYR A 70 4.91 -3.89 7.18
CA TYR A 70 4.74 -2.54 7.71
C TYR A 70 4.00 -1.66 6.73
N HIS A 71 2.99 -0.95 7.23
CA HIS A 71 2.30 0.09 6.48
C HIS A 71 3.14 1.37 6.48
N VAL A 72 3.48 1.86 5.29
CA VAL A 72 4.37 3.00 5.07
C VAL A 72 3.56 4.13 4.44
N ILE A 73 3.35 5.21 5.19
CA ILE A 73 2.69 6.43 4.69
C ILE A 73 3.71 7.38 4.03
N PRO A 74 3.29 8.36 3.22
CA PRO A 74 4.19 9.39 2.72
C PRO A 74 4.98 10.08 3.84
N GLY A 75 6.28 10.32 3.62
CA GLY A 75 7.19 10.93 4.60
C GLY A 75 8.10 9.95 5.32
N LYS A 76 8.54 10.30 6.54
CA LYS A 76 9.51 9.51 7.33
C LYS A 76 8.78 8.57 8.30
N ASN A 77 8.87 7.27 8.06
CA ASN A 77 8.26 6.22 8.86
C ASN A 77 9.31 5.59 9.77
N LYS A 78 8.96 5.36 11.03
CA LYS A 78 9.83 4.69 12.00
C LYS A 78 9.39 3.24 12.16
N ILE A 79 10.29 2.32 11.88
CA ILE A 79 10.07 0.88 11.97
C ILE A 79 11.01 0.30 13.03
N THR A 80 10.50 -0.68 13.80
CA THR A 80 11.31 -1.51 14.69
C THR A 80 11.31 -2.93 14.15
N ILE A 81 12.49 -3.42 13.78
CA ILE A 81 12.70 -4.77 13.22
C ILE A 81 14.00 -5.35 13.77
N PRO A 82 14.12 -6.67 14.02
CA PRO A 82 15.40 -7.27 14.41
C PRO A 82 16.52 -6.93 13.41
N PRO A 83 17.77 -6.81 13.85
CA PRO A 83 18.89 -6.63 12.93
C PRO A 83 19.10 -7.90 12.09
N GLY A 84 19.44 -7.75 10.82
CA GLY A 84 19.63 -8.88 9.92
C GLY A 84 19.65 -8.52 8.44
N TYR A 85 19.83 -9.56 7.61
CA TYR A 85 19.68 -9.45 6.16
C TYR A 85 18.25 -9.79 5.77
N TYR A 86 17.65 -8.93 4.96
CA TYR A 86 16.28 -9.07 4.49
C TYR A 86 16.22 -8.94 2.98
N GLN A 87 15.41 -9.80 2.35
CA GLN A 87 14.83 -9.46 1.07
C GLN A 87 13.60 -8.59 1.34
N TYR A 88 13.45 -7.49 0.61
CA TYR A 88 12.25 -6.67 0.72
C TYR A 88 11.43 -6.68 -0.56
N SER A 89 10.13 -6.48 -0.43
CA SER A 89 9.24 -6.23 -1.55
C SER A 89 8.14 -5.23 -1.20
N TYR A 90 7.82 -4.32 -2.12
CA TYR A 90 6.67 -3.42 -2.01
C TYR A 90 6.13 -3.08 -3.40
N TYR A 91 4.84 -2.75 -3.48
CA TYR A 91 4.22 -2.27 -4.72
C TYR A 91 3.99 -0.77 -4.60
N ALA A 92 4.63 0.00 -5.47
CA ALA A 92 4.47 1.45 -5.51
C ALA A 92 4.68 1.96 -6.92
N CYS A 93 3.99 3.06 -7.27
CA CYS A 93 4.08 3.67 -8.59
C CYS A 93 3.69 2.72 -9.73
N GLY A 94 2.76 1.79 -9.49
CA GLY A 94 2.35 0.79 -10.47
C GLY A 94 3.38 -0.31 -10.76
N GLU A 95 4.49 -0.38 -10.00
CA GLU A 95 5.55 -1.36 -10.18
C GLU A 95 5.82 -2.14 -8.88
N LEU A 96 6.17 -3.42 -9.02
CA LEU A 96 6.69 -4.22 -7.91
C LEU A 96 8.19 -3.97 -7.76
N TRP A 97 8.59 -3.53 -6.58
CA TRP A 97 9.99 -3.33 -6.22
C TRP A 97 10.44 -4.48 -5.33
N VAL A 98 11.61 -5.03 -5.65
CA VAL A 98 12.28 -6.06 -4.85
C VAL A 98 13.74 -5.71 -4.67
N GLY A 99 14.30 -6.05 -3.51
CA GLY A 99 15.71 -5.83 -3.25
C GLY A 99 16.20 -6.55 -2.01
N ASN A 100 17.46 -6.30 -1.66
CA ASN A 100 18.07 -6.82 -0.44
C ASN A 100 18.55 -5.64 0.40
N ILE A 101 18.39 -5.74 1.71
CA ILE A 101 18.87 -4.76 2.67
C ILE A 101 19.49 -5.46 3.86
N HIS A 102 20.54 -4.87 4.42
CA HIS A 102 21.13 -5.30 5.68
C HIS A 102 20.83 -4.22 6.71
N ILE A 103 20.09 -4.58 7.75
CA ILE A 103 19.70 -3.69 8.83
C ILE A 103 20.60 -4.03 10.01
N ALA A 104 21.66 -3.25 10.23
CA ALA A 104 22.70 -3.60 11.21
C ALA A 104 22.71 -2.68 12.43
N LYS A 105 22.30 -1.42 12.27
CA LYS A 105 22.43 -0.38 13.30
C LYS A 105 21.22 0.53 13.32
N LYS A 106 21.08 1.23 14.45
CA LYS A 106 20.13 2.33 14.62
C LYS A 106 20.43 3.43 13.60
N ASP A 107 19.37 4.05 13.06
CA ASP A 107 19.42 5.22 12.18
C ASP A 107 19.92 4.96 10.74
N GLU A 108 19.85 3.72 10.26
CA GLU A 108 19.87 3.45 8.81
C GLU A 108 18.51 3.84 8.18
N ASP A 109 18.57 4.57 7.08
CA ASP A 109 17.40 5.08 6.36
C ASP A 109 17.32 4.38 4.99
N MET A 110 16.21 3.70 4.70
CA MET A 110 15.83 3.31 3.34
C MET A 110 15.00 4.42 2.72
N ARG A 111 15.36 4.80 1.49
CA ARG A 111 14.64 5.82 0.73
C ARG A 111 13.91 5.17 -0.43
N ILE A 112 12.59 5.27 -0.40
CA ILE A 112 11.73 4.88 -1.52
C ILE A 112 11.56 6.12 -2.37
N ALA A 113 12.11 6.06 -3.58
CA ALA A 113 12.08 7.19 -4.50
C ALA A 113 10.64 7.56 -4.83
N SER A 114 10.41 8.85 -5.05
CA SER A 114 9.10 9.31 -5.52
C SER A 114 8.74 8.65 -6.84
N CYS A 115 7.44 8.53 -7.09
CA CYS A 115 6.89 8.17 -8.38
C CYS A 115 7.16 9.31 -9.38
N THR A 116 8.41 9.53 -9.73
CA THR A 116 8.77 10.32 -10.90
C THR A 116 8.48 9.44 -12.10
N SER A 117 7.30 9.64 -12.67
CA SER A 117 7.10 9.38 -14.09
C SER A 117 8.37 9.85 -14.81
N LYS A 118 8.92 9.04 -15.72
CA LYS A 118 10.06 9.44 -16.59
C LYS A 118 9.80 10.71 -17.45
N SER A 119 8.73 11.45 -17.17
CA SER A 119 8.46 12.80 -17.62
C SER A 119 7.74 13.57 -16.50
N GLY A 120 8.44 14.47 -15.80
CA GLY A 120 7.82 15.51 -14.98
C GLY A 120 7.18 15.04 -13.67
N ARG A 121 7.66 15.60 -12.57
CA ARG A 121 6.96 15.65 -11.29
C ARG A 121 5.50 16.08 -11.56
N PRO A 122 4.46 15.34 -11.17
CA PRO A 122 3.10 15.87 -11.21
C PRO A 122 3.08 17.12 -10.34
N ASP A 123 2.59 18.24 -10.88
CA ASP A 123 2.52 19.54 -10.21
C ASP A 123 1.62 19.44 -8.95
N THR A 124 2.16 18.95 -7.84
CA THR A 124 1.52 18.98 -6.53
C THR A 124 1.34 20.43 -6.08
N GLY A 125 0.19 20.75 -5.48
CA GLY A 125 -0.07 22.04 -4.85
C GLY A 125 -1.17 22.91 -5.46
N ASN A 126 -1.67 22.58 -6.66
CA ASN A 126 -2.85 23.25 -7.21
C ASN A 126 -4.06 22.32 -7.11
N ASN A 127 -5.17 22.87 -6.63
CA ASN A 127 -6.45 22.21 -6.67
C ASN A 127 -6.98 22.14 -8.11
N ILE A 128 -7.69 21.05 -8.42
CA ILE A 128 -8.35 20.82 -9.71
C ILE A 128 -9.79 20.40 -9.52
N GLU A 129 -10.56 20.55 -10.60
CA GLU A 129 -11.86 19.91 -10.74
C GLU A 129 -11.71 18.43 -11.08
N PHE A 130 -12.03 17.57 -10.11
CA PHE A 130 -12.16 16.13 -10.30
C PHE A 130 -13.63 15.76 -10.48
N LYS A 131 -13.97 15.26 -11.67
CA LYS A 131 -15.34 14.87 -12.02
C LYS A 131 -15.57 13.38 -11.80
N VAL A 132 -16.62 13.02 -11.07
CA VAL A 132 -17.04 11.62 -10.90
C VAL A 132 -18.41 11.43 -11.55
N LYS A 133 -18.50 10.53 -12.53
CA LYS A 133 -19.76 10.10 -13.14
C LYS A 133 -20.24 8.82 -12.49
N ASN A 134 -21.32 8.90 -11.72
CA ASN A 134 -21.93 7.77 -11.04
C ASN A 134 -22.86 6.97 -11.96
N LEU A 135 -22.47 5.73 -12.25
CA LEU A 135 -23.22 4.72 -13.01
C LEU A 135 -23.74 3.56 -12.14
N VAL A 136 -23.55 3.61 -10.82
CA VAL A 136 -23.95 2.55 -9.88
C VAL A 136 -25.47 2.56 -9.63
N GLY A 137 -26.11 3.71 -9.81
CA GLY A 137 -27.57 3.89 -9.60
C GLY A 137 -27.97 4.26 -8.17
N SER A 138 -27.04 4.26 -7.22
CA SER A 138 -27.23 4.70 -5.82
C SER A 138 -26.13 5.68 -5.40
N LYS A 139 -26.32 6.37 -4.27
CA LYS A 139 -25.28 7.22 -3.68
C LYS A 139 -24.20 6.36 -3.00
N PHE A 140 -22.95 6.80 -3.04
CA PHE A 140 -21.84 6.13 -2.36
C PHE A 140 -20.72 7.12 -2.02
N ALA A 141 -19.75 6.68 -1.22
CA ALA A 141 -18.55 7.45 -0.89
C ALA A 141 -17.33 6.88 -1.63
N ILE A 142 -16.48 7.76 -2.18
CA ILE A 142 -15.14 7.43 -2.67
C ILE A 142 -14.13 7.92 -1.65
N THR A 143 -13.19 7.08 -1.26
CA THR A 143 -12.00 7.55 -0.54
C THR A 143 -10.86 7.69 -1.53
N LEU A 144 -10.14 8.81 -1.47
CA LEU A 144 -8.91 9.06 -2.22
C LEU A 144 -7.77 9.15 -1.21
N ASP A 145 -6.76 8.30 -1.34
CA ASP A 145 -5.54 8.31 -0.54
C ASP A 145 -4.34 8.68 -1.43
N GLY A 146 -3.68 9.79 -1.13
CA GLY A 146 -2.68 10.41 -2.00
C GLY A 146 -1.97 11.57 -1.29
N PRO A 147 -1.61 12.66 -2.00
CA PRO A 147 -1.07 13.89 -1.38
C PRO A 147 -1.93 14.45 -0.25
N GLN A 148 -3.25 14.27 -0.35
CA GLN A 148 -4.24 14.60 0.68
C GLN A 148 -5.21 13.42 0.80
N PHE A 149 -5.85 13.25 1.95
CA PHE A 149 -6.90 12.25 2.11
C PHE A 149 -8.28 12.89 1.89
N TYR A 150 -9.11 12.29 1.04
CA TYR A 150 -10.48 12.75 0.79
C TYR A 150 -11.51 11.65 0.99
N VAL A 151 -12.68 12.02 1.50
CA VAL A 151 -13.90 11.19 1.48
C VAL A 151 -14.98 11.99 0.75
N LEU A 152 -15.34 11.54 -0.45
CA LEU A 152 -16.20 12.26 -1.38
C LEU A 152 -17.56 11.55 -1.52
N GLU A 153 -18.65 12.21 -1.12
CA GLU A 153 -20.00 11.67 -1.34
C GLU A 153 -20.47 11.94 -2.76
N VAL A 154 -20.74 10.87 -3.52
CA VAL A 154 -21.17 10.93 -4.92
C VAL A 154 -22.67 10.63 -5.00
N LYS A 155 -23.44 11.59 -5.50
CA LYS A 155 -24.89 11.45 -5.66
C LYS A 155 -25.24 10.45 -6.76
N ALA A 156 -26.36 9.75 -6.61
CA ALA A 156 -26.87 8.79 -7.60
C ALA A 156 -27.11 9.46 -8.97
N GLY A 157 -26.72 8.79 -10.06
CA GLY A 157 -27.11 9.14 -11.44
C GLY A 157 -26.62 10.49 -11.97
N THR A 158 -25.75 11.20 -11.24
CA THR A 158 -25.25 12.53 -11.64
C THR A 158 -23.73 12.53 -11.78
N SER A 159 -23.21 13.53 -12.50
CA SER A 159 -21.79 13.86 -12.41
C SER A 159 -21.59 14.85 -11.27
N THR A 160 -20.74 14.52 -10.31
CA THR A 160 -20.35 15.44 -9.23
C THR A 160 -18.93 15.94 -9.51
N ILE A 161 -18.67 17.22 -9.26
CA ILE A 161 -17.35 17.84 -9.39
C ILE A 161 -16.85 18.15 -7.99
N PHE A 162 -15.61 17.76 -7.71
CA PHE A 162 -14.92 18.00 -6.44
C PHE A 162 -13.65 18.81 -6.70
N GLU A 163 -13.29 19.65 -5.74
CA GLU A 163 -12.01 20.33 -5.74
C GLU A 163 -11.01 19.50 -4.94
N VAL A 164 -9.96 19.01 -5.61
CA VAL A 164 -8.95 18.11 -5.03
C VAL A 164 -7.56 18.50 -5.48
N GLU A 165 -6.55 18.26 -4.66
CA GLU A 165 -5.16 18.54 -5.04
C GLU A 165 -4.72 17.64 -6.20
N LYS A 166 -3.91 18.19 -7.13
CA LYS A 166 -3.25 17.39 -8.18
C LYS A 166 -2.35 16.32 -7.55
N GLY A 167 -2.35 15.12 -8.13
CA GLY A 167 -1.41 14.07 -7.76
C GLY A 167 -1.89 12.65 -8.04
N TYR A 168 -1.10 11.67 -7.61
CA TYR A 168 -1.47 10.26 -7.69
C TYR A 168 -2.25 9.84 -6.45
N TYR A 169 -3.41 9.23 -6.65
CA TYR A 169 -4.27 8.74 -5.60
C TYR A 169 -4.58 7.27 -5.81
N THR A 170 -4.62 6.51 -4.73
CA THR A 170 -5.36 5.25 -4.64
C THR A 170 -6.80 5.61 -4.31
N PHE A 171 -7.75 5.16 -5.12
CA PHE A 171 -9.16 5.32 -4.83
C PHE A 171 -9.79 3.98 -4.43
N GLN A 172 -10.80 4.05 -3.58
CA GLN A 172 -11.67 2.91 -3.33
C GLN A 172 -13.11 3.34 -3.05
N TYR A 173 -14.06 2.50 -3.44
CA TYR A 173 -15.48 2.67 -3.15
C TYR A 173 -16.23 1.34 -3.23
N TYR A 174 -17.39 1.23 -2.59
CA TYR A 174 -18.23 0.04 -2.66
C TYR A 174 -19.29 0.18 -3.75
N ALA A 175 -19.36 -0.78 -4.68
CA ALA A 175 -20.34 -0.82 -5.76
C ALA A 175 -20.59 -2.24 -6.24
N CYS A 176 -21.78 -2.48 -6.80
CA CYS A 176 -22.19 -3.79 -7.34
C CYS A 176 -21.96 -4.97 -6.38
N GLY A 177 -22.07 -4.74 -5.07
CA GLY A 177 -21.85 -5.79 -4.06
C GLY A 177 -20.40 -6.07 -3.70
N GLY A 178 -19.42 -5.31 -4.20
CA GLY A 178 -18.01 -5.49 -3.88
C GLY A 178 -17.22 -4.18 -3.70
N LEU A 179 -16.00 -4.30 -3.19
CA LEU A 179 -15.05 -3.20 -3.10
C LEU A 179 -14.36 -3.02 -4.46
N VAL A 180 -14.43 -1.80 -5.00
CA VAL A 180 -13.68 -1.37 -6.18
C VAL A 180 -12.50 -0.55 -5.71
N THR A 181 -11.31 -0.89 -6.18
CA THR A 181 -10.07 -0.16 -5.90
C THR A 181 -9.34 0.16 -7.20
N GLY A 182 -8.50 1.18 -7.19
CA GLY A 182 -7.64 1.52 -8.32
C GLY A 182 -6.73 2.70 -8.05
N GLU A 183 -5.91 3.04 -9.02
CA GLU A 183 -5.02 4.21 -8.97
C GLU A 183 -5.46 5.23 -10.01
N ILE A 184 -5.34 6.51 -9.68
CA ILE A 184 -5.65 7.61 -10.59
C ILE A 184 -4.65 8.75 -10.43
N ASN A 185 -4.14 9.27 -11.55
CA ASN A 185 -3.37 10.50 -11.57
C ASN A 185 -4.31 11.67 -11.85
N LEU A 186 -4.64 12.42 -10.80
CA LEU A 186 -5.48 13.60 -10.84
C LEU A 186 -4.69 14.79 -11.41
N LYS A 187 -5.03 15.13 -12.66
CA LYS A 187 -4.58 16.30 -13.41
C LYS A 187 -5.80 17.00 -14.02
N ASP A 188 -5.60 18.18 -14.61
CA ASP A 188 -6.71 18.99 -15.15
C ASP A 188 -7.60 18.19 -16.11
N GLY A 189 -8.91 18.23 -15.89
CA GLY A 189 -9.92 17.59 -16.75
C GLY A 189 -10.11 16.08 -16.53
N VAL A 190 -9.57 15.49 -15.47
CA VAL A 190 -9.76 14.06 -15.18
C VAL A 190 -11.20 13.77 -14.76
N THR A 191 -11.78 12.75 -15.39
CA THR A 191 -13.11 12.22 -15.05
C THR A 191 -13.02 10.74 -14.69
N LEU A 192 -13.44 10.37 -13.48
CA LEU A 192 -13.66 8.98 -13.10
C LEU A 192 -15.07 8.56 -13.49
N LYS A 193 -15.19 7.49 -14.29
CA LYS A 193 -16.48 6.82 -14.56
C LYS A 193 -16.55 5.57 -13.70
N THR A 194 -17.58 5.45 -12.86
CA THR A 194 -17.72 4.25 -12.04
C THR A 194 -18.23 3.07 -12.86
N VAL A 195 -18.09 1.88 -12.29
CA VAL A 195 -18.74 0.66 -12.79
C VAL A 195 -20.25 0.87 -12.95
N ASN A 196 -20.80 0.28 -14.01
CA ASN A 196 -22.24 0.16 -14.20
C ASN A 196 -22.70 -1.16 -13.59
N CYS A 197 -23.64 -1.10 -12.65
CA CYS A 197 -24.17 -2.29 -11.95
C CYS A 197 -25.47 -2.83 -12.54
N ALA A 198 -26.01 -2.20 -13.59
CA ALA A 198 -27.13 -2.77 -14.33
C ALA A 198 -26.64 -4.05 -15.00
N GLY A 199 -27.08 -5.21 -14.50
CA GLY A 199 -26.75 -6.52 -15.09
C GLY A 199 -27.27 -6.63 -16.52
N ASP A 200 -26.42 -7.16 -17.40
CA ASP A 200 -26.85 -7.86 -18.61
C ASP A 200 -27.49 -9.21 -18.25
#